data_AF-A0A7C2AH86-F1
#
_entry.id   AF-A0A7C2AH86-F1
#
_cell.length_a   1.000
_cell.length_b   1.000
_cell.length_c   1.000
_cell.angle_alpha   90.00
_cell.angle_beta   90.00
_cell.angle_gamma   90.00
#
_symmetry.space_group_name_H-M   'P 1'
#
loop_
_entity.id
_entity.type
_entity.pdbx_description
1 polymer ?
#
loop_
_entity_poly.entity_id
_entity_poly.type
_entity_poly.pdbx_seq_one_letter_code
_entity_poly.pdbx_strand_id
1 'polypeptide(L)' 'ASEDLRFAASVAAFGMLLRGSRFAGSATLEDVMSWTARSLGADPFGYRAEFLDLVDRAERLSTPR' A
#
# COMPACT_ATOMS: atom_id res chain seq x y z
N ALA A 1 3.57 -12.27 10.68
CA ALA A 1 2.28 -11.55 10.51
C ALA A 1 1.39 -12.30 9.53
N SER A 2 0.08 -12.36 9.75
CA SER A 2 -0.89 -12.90 8.78
C SER A 2 -0.98 -12.01 7.53
N GLU A 3 -1.56 -12.53 6.45
CA GLU A 3 -1.83 -11.76 5.22
C GLU A 3 -2.76 -10.57 5.50
N ASP A 4 -3.81 -10.77 6.29
CA ASP A 4 -4.73 -9.71 6.71
C ASP A 4 -4.03 -8.58 7.48
N LEU A 5 -3.16 -8.94 8.42
CA LEU A 5 -2.44 -7.93 9.20
C LEU A 5 -1.49 -7.12 8.31
N ARG A 6 -0.80 -7.77 7.36
CA ARG A 6 0.08 -7.07 6.41
C ARG A 6 -0.72 -6.15 5.49
N PHE A 7 -1.87 -6.60 5.01
CA PHE A 7 -2.72 -5.78 4.15
C PHE A 7 -3.29 -4.57 4.90
N ALA A 8 -3.85 -4.77 6.10
CA ALA A 8 -4.35 -3.66 6.92
C ALA A 8 -3.24 -2.65 7.26
N ALA A 9 -2.03 -3.12 7.57
CA ALA A 9 -0.88 -2.25 7.79
C ALA A 9 -0.49 -1.47 6.52
N SER A 10 -0.56 -2.10 5.35
CA SER A 10 -0.29 -1.46 4.06
C SER A 10 -1.30 -0.34 3.76
N VAL A 11 -2.59 -0.58 3.99
CA VAL A 11 -3.66 0.43 3.85
C VAL A 11 -3.44 1.61 4.80
N ALA A 12 -3.11 1.34 6.06
CA ALA A 12 -2.83 2.39 7.04
C ALA A 12 -1.59 3.22 6.64
N ALA A 13 -0.50 2.56 6.24
CA ALA A 13 0.72 3.23 5.78
C ALA A 13 0.45 4.10 4.56
N PHE A 14 -0.30 3.61 3.58
CA PHE A 14 -0.71 4.39 2.41
C PHE A 14 -1.44 5.69 2.79
N GLY A 15 -2.45 5.59 3.66
CA GLY A 15 -3.17 6.78 4.14
C GLY A 15 -2.30 7.76 4.93
N MET A 16 -1.27 7.27 5.62
CA MET A 16 -0.29 8.12 6.29
C MET A 16 0.61 8.85 5.28
N LEU A 17 1.07 8.17 4.23
CA LEU A 17 1.92 8.76 3.19
C LEU A 17 1.17 9.84 2.40
N LEU A 18 -0.06 9.57 1.97
CA LEU A 18 -0.87 10.54 1.22
C LEU A 18 -1.14 11.84 2.00
N ARG A 19 -1.14 11.78 3.33
CA ARG A 19 -1.35 12.96 4.19
C ARG A 19 -0.05 13.61 4.66
N GLY A 20 1.12 13.15 4.21
CA GLY A 20 2.41 13.62 4.71
C GLY A 20 2.55 13.45 6.23
N SER A 21 2.01 12.36 6.78
CA SER A 21 1.96 12.14 8.23
C SER A 21 3.34 11.92 8.82
N ARG A 22 3.68 12.66 9.89
CA ARG A 22 4.89 12.40 10.71
C ARG A 22 4.98 11.00 11.31
N PHE A 23 3.86 10.26 11.34
CA PHE A 23 3.79 8.91 11.87
C PHE A 23 4.04 7.83 10.79
N ALA A 24 4.22 8.21 9.52
CA ALA A 24 4.58 7.27 8.46
C ALA A 24 5.97 6.65 8.65
N GLY A 25 6.82 7.24 9.51
CA GLY A 25 8.18 6.78 9.73
C GLY A 25 9.01 6.91 8.46
N SER A 26 9.68 5.82 8.08
CA SER A 26 10.48 5.73 6.85
C SER A 26 9.77 4.98 5.72
N ALA A 27 8.46 4.75 5.83
CA ALA A 27 7.72 4.05 4.78
C ALA A 27 7.70 4.86 3.48
N THR A 28 7.71 4.16 2.36
CA THR A 28 7.56 4.71 1.00
C THR A 28 6.37 4.09 0.28
N LEU A 29 5.94 4.67 -0.85
CA LEU A 29 4.89 4.06 -1.67
C LEU A 29 5.36 2.70 -2.25
N GLU A 30 6.65 2.56 -2.57
CA GLU A 30 7.26 1.30 -2.99
C GLU A 30 7.16 0.21 -1.90
N ASP A 31 7.41 0.58 -0.64
CA ASP A 31 7.22 -0.33 0.50
C ASP A 31 5.77 -0.82 0.60
N VAL A 32 4.81 0.11 0.48
CA VAL A 32 3.38 -0.22 0.51
C VAL A 32 3.00 -1.17 -0.63
N MET A 33 3.51 -0.95 -1.84
CA MET A 33 3.29 -1.86 -2.98
C MET A 33 3.84 -3.26 -2.67
N SER A 34 5.08 -3.34 -2.17
CA SER A 34 5.73 -4.60 -1.81
C SER A 34 4.97 -5.37 -0.73
N TRP A 35 4.51 -4.68 0.32
CA TRP A 35 3.73 -5.30 1.40
C TRP A 35 2.37 -5.78 0.92
N THR A 36 1.70 -4.97 0.10
CA THR A 36 0.39 -5.31 -0.49
C THR A 36 0.49 -6.56 -1.37
N ALA A 37 1.48 -6.60 -2.27
CA ALA A 37 1.74 -7.75 -3.13
C ALA A 37 1.99 -9.04 -2.32
N ARG A 38 2.70 -8.93 -1.18
CA ARG A 38 2.94 -10.04 -0.24
C ARG A 38 1.76 -10.37 0.68
N SER A 39 0.62 -9.70 0.51
CA SER A 39 -0.60 -9.87 1.28
C SER A 39 -1.85 -10.15 0.43
N LEU A 40 -1.67 -10.45 -0.86
CA LEU A 40 -2.77 -10.76 -1.79
C LEU A 40 -3.60 -11.95 -1.29
N GLY A 41 -2.96 -13.06 -0.92
CA GLY A 41 -3.65 -14.22 -0.36
C GLY A 41 -4.80 -14.73 -1.23
N ALA A 42 -5.84 -15.26 -0.60
CA ALA A 42 -7.12 -15.47 -1.26
C ALA A 42 -7.84 -14.12 -1.43
N ASP A 43 -7.91 -13.63 -2.66
CA ASP A 43 -8.58 -12.37 -3.02
C ASP A 43 -9.79 -12.63 -3.92
N PRO A 44 -10.87 -13.29 -3.42
CA PRO A 44 -11.99 -13.74 -4.26
C PRO A 44 -12.76 -12.60 -4.94
N PHE A 45 -12.62 -11.38 -4.44
CA PHE A 45 -13.28 -10.19 -4.97
C PHE A 45 -12.31 -9.20 -5.64
N GLY A 46 -11.00 -9.47 -5.63
CA GLY A 46 -9.99 -8.63 -6.27
C GLY A 46 -9.65 -7.32 -5.55
N TYR A 47 -10.12 -7.12 -4.31
CA TYR A 47 -9.94 -5.83 -3.61
C TYR A 47 -8.49 -5.53 -3.26
N ARG A 48 -7.69 -6.57 -3.00
CA ARG A 48 -6.27 -6.39 -2.64
C ARG A 48 -5.43 -6.11 -3.87
N ALA A 49 -5.78 -6.73 -5.00
CA ALA A 49 -5.21 -6.44 -6.30
C ALA A 49 -5.55 -5.02 -6.76
N GLU A 50 -6.81 -4.58 -6.64
CA GLU A 50 -7.23 -3.21 -6.95
C GLU A 50 -6.53 -2.18 -6.06
N PHE A 51 -6.34 -2.49 -4.77
CA PHE A 51 -5.56 -1.63 -3.88
C PHE A 51 -4.09 -1.51 -4.33
N LEU A 52 -3.48 -2.60 -4.80
CA LEU A 52 -2.11 -2.55 -5.33
C LEU A 52 -2.01 -1.63 -6.56
N ASP A 53 -2.98 -1.69 -7.48
CA ASP A 53 -3.05 -0.79 -8.65
C ASP A 53 -3.24 0.68 -8.23
N LEU A 54 -4.04 0.93 -7.20
CA LEU A 54 -4.22 2.28 -6.64
C LEU A 54 -2.90 2.86 -6.09
N VAL A 55 -2.10 2.05 -5.42
CA VAL A 55 -0.80 2.50 -4.87
C VAL A 55 0.19 2.79 -6.01
N ASP A 56 0.26 1.95 -7.05
CA ASP A 56 1.08 2.20 -8.25
C ASP A 56 0.72 3.53 -8.93
N ARG A 57 -0.58 3.81 -9.09
CA ARG A 57 -1.04 5.09 -9.64
C ARG A 57 -0.61 6.28 -8.78
N ALA A 58 -0.71 6.15 -7.46
CA ALA A 58 -0.29 7.21 -6.55
C ALA A 58 1.21 7.48 -6.63
N GLU A 59 2.05 6.44 -6.77
CA GLU A 59 3.49 6.57 -6.95
C GLU A 59 3.81 7.36 -8.22
N ARG A 60 3.22 6.96 -9.35
CA ARG A 60 3.42 7.63 -10.65
C ARG A 60 2.98 9.08 -10.68
N LEU A 61 1.99 9.45 -9.86
CA LEU A 61 1.54 10.84 -9.72
C LEU A 61 2.42 11.65 -8.77
N SER A 62 3.12 10.99 -7.84
CA SER A 62 3.96 11.64 -6.83
C SER A 62 5.40 11.86 -7.31
N THR A 63 5.89 11.05 -8.24
CA THR A 63 7.22 11.17 -8.85
C THR A 63 7.09 11.83 -10.22
N PRO A 64 7.41 13.14 -10.38
CA PRO A 64 7.49 13.76 -11.69
C PRO A 64 8.60 13.05 -12.48
N ARG A 65 8.31 12.64 -13.71
CA ARG A 65 9.34 12.13 -14.64
C ARG A 65 10.35 13.21 -14.99
#